data_AF-A0AA43CFB1-F1
#
_entry.id   AF-A0AA43CFB1-F1
#
_cell.length_a   1.000
_cell.length_b   1.000
_cell.length_c   1.000
_cell.angle_alpha   90.00
_cell.angle_beta   90.00
_cell.angle_gamma   90.00
#
_symmetry.space_group_name_H-M   'P 1'
#
loop_
_entity.id
_entity.type
_entity.pdbx_description
1 polymer ?
#
loop_
_entity_poly.entity_id
_entity_poly.type
_entity_poly.pdbx_seq_one_letter_code
_entity_poly.pdbx_strand_id
1 'polypeptide(L)' 'MTSKVIYTGELRTTCIHIASGSEYITDAPKDNFGLGQAFSPTDTVATGLANCMLTVMGIKA' A
#
# COMPACT_ATOMS: atom_id res chain seq x y z
N MET A 1 -14.13 -3.30 10.23
CA MET A 1 -13.38 -3.50 8.97
C MET A 1 -12.46 -2.29 8.81
N THR A 2 -11.16 -2.49 8.58
CA THR A 2 -10.17 -1.40 8.57
C THR A 2 -9.96 -0.83 7.17
N SER A 3 -9.83 -1.69 6.17
CA SER A 3 -9.69 -1.32 4.77
C SER A 3 -10.49 -2.27 3.87
N LYS A 4 -10.76 -1.83 2.64
CA LYS A 4 -11.33 -2.62 1.55
C LYS A 4 -10.31 -2.70 0.42
N VAL A 5 -10.03 -3.90 -0.07
CA VAL A 5 -9.13 -4.15 -1.20
C VAL A 5 -9.92 -4.74 -2.35
N ILE A 6 -9.75 -4.19 -3.55
CA ILE A 6 -10.45 -4.60 -4.76
C ILE A 6 -9.40 -4.96 -5.81
N TYR A 7 -9.46 -6.17 -6.35
CA TYR A 7 -8.65 -6.55 -7.50
C TYR A 7 -9.27 -5.96 -8.77
N THR A 8 -8.51 -5.15 -9.50
CA THR A 8 -9.01 -4.43 -10.69
C THR A 8 -8.53 -5.03 -12.01
N GLY A 9 -7.86 -6.19 -11.96
CA GLY A 9 -7.22 -6.80 -13.14
C GLY A 9 -5.76 -6.38 -13.27
N GLU A 10 -5.06 -6.93 -14.27
CA GLU A 10 -3.67 -6.56 -14.63
C GLU A 10 -2.66 -6.67 -13.46
N LEU A 11 -2.91 -7.58 -12.52
CA LEU A 11 -2.10 -7.72 -11.30
C LEU A 11 -2.08 -6.43 -10.44
N ARG A 12 -3.13 -5.62 -10.54
CA ARG A 12 -3.37 -4.39 -9.79
C ARG A 12 -4.48 -4.54 -8.75
N THR A 13 -4.32 -3.87 -7.62
CA THR A 13 -5.38 -3.70 -6.62
C THR A 13 -5.61 -2.23 -6.27
N THR A 14 -6.83 -1.90 -5.88
CA THR A 14 -7.21 -0.62 -5.26
C THR A 14 -7.53 -0.85 -3.79
N CYS A 15 -6.91 -0.07 -2.92
CA CYS A 15 -7.00 -0.16 -1.47
C CYS A 15 -7.66 1.09 -0.91
N ILE A 16 -8.74 0.93 -0.14
CA ILE A 16 -9.50 2.03 0.48
C ILE A 16 -9.44 1.88 2.00
N HIS A 17 -8.97 2.90 2.71
CA HIS A 17 -9.07 2.98 4.16
C HIS A 17 -10.47 3.48 4.56
N ILE A 18 -11.22 2.68 5.30
CA ILE A 18 -12.67 2.91 5.51
C ILE A 18 -12.93 4.16 6.34
N ALA A 19 -12.09 4.44 7.34
CA ALA A 19 -12.33 5.55 8.25
C ALA A 19 -12.00 6.92 7.63
N SER A 20 -10.94 7.01 6.82
CA SER A 20 -10.54 8.28 6.19
C SER A 20 -11.05 8.45 4.76
N GLY A 21 -11.53 7.38 4.13
CA GLY A 21 -11.88 7.38 2.70
C GLY A 21 -10.67 7.46 1.76
N SER A 22 -9.44 7.47 2.29
CA SER A 22 -8.22 7.57 1.49
C SER A 22 -8.02 6.30 0.67
N GLU A 23 -7.55 6.48 -0.56
CA GLU A 23 -7.32 5.39 -1.49
C GLU A 23 -5.92 5.43 -2.09
N TYR A 24 -5.42 4.25 -2.45
CA TYR A 24 -4.20 4.09 -3.23
C TYR A 24 -4.26 2.78 -4.03
N ILE A 25 -3.39 2.66 -5.02
CA ILE A 25 -3.27 1.44 -5.83
C ILE A 25 -1.95 0.73 -5.54
N THR A 26 -1.92 -0.58 -5.77
CA THR A 26 -0.69 -1.35 -5.81
C THR A 26 -0.62 -2.19 -7.07
N ASP A 27 0.59 -2.32 -7.61
CA ASP A 27 0.87 -3.11 -8.81
C ASP A 27 1.85 -4.22 -8.50
N ALA A 28 1.67 -5.41 -9.08
CA ALA A 28 2.80 -6.32 -9.17
C ALA A 28 3.98 -5.63 -9.89
N PRO A 29 5.22 -5.91 -9.47
CA PRO A 29 6.40 -5.34 -10.12
C PRO A 29 6.61 -5.97 -11.51
N LYS A 30 7.41 -5.31 -12.36
CA LYS A 30 7.57 -5.69 -13.79
C LYS A 30 8.24 -7.06 -13.98
N ASP A 31 9.12 -7.43 -13.07
CA ASP A 31 9.75 -8.76 -12.98
C ASP A 31 8.74 -9.87 -12.69
N ASN A 32 7.58 -9.54 -12.10
CA ASN A 32 6.46 -10.44 -11.86
C ASN A 32 5.26 -10.17 -12.78
N PHE A 33 5.52 -9.76 -14.02
CA PHE A 33 4.52 -9.51 -15.08
C PHE A 33 3.51 -8.40 -14.79
N GLY A 34 3.73 -7.59 -13.75
CA GLY A 34 2.84 -6.48 -13.42
C GLY A 34 3.19 -5.19 -14.15
N LEU A 35 2.34 -4.18 -13.98
CA LEU A 35 2.50 -2.87 -14.61
C LEU A 35 3.68 -2.07 -14.02
N GLY A 36 3.96 -2.27 -12.73
CA GLY A 36 4.98 -1.54 -11.98
C GLY A 36 4.84 -0.01 -12.07
N GLN A 37 3.61 0.52 -12.09
CA GLN A 37 3.32 1.96 -12.15
C GLN A 37 2.96 2.54 -10.77
N ALA A 38 2.73 1.66 -9.79
CA ALA A 38 2.46 1.99 -8.39
C ALA A 38 3.36 1.18 -7.46
N PHE A 39 3.31 1.49 -6.16
CA PHE A 39 3.97 0.68 -5.13
C PHE A 39 3.54 -0.77 -5.26
N SER A 40 4.50 -1.69 -5.18
CA SER A 40 4.15 -3.11 -5.07
C SER A 40 3.59 -3.43 -3.69
N PRO A 41 2.90 -4.57 -3.54
CA PRO A 41 2.51 -5.05 -2.21
C PRO A 41 3.70 -5.16 -1.25
N THR A 42 4.87 -5.60 -1.74
CA THR A 42 6.09 -5.67 -0.94
C THR A 42 6.65 -4.31 -0.58
N ASP A 43 6.64 -3.34 -1.51
CA ASP A 43 7.06 -1.97 -1.21
C ASP A 43 6.15 -1.34 -0.14
N THR A 44 4.84 -1.57 -0.25
CA THR A 44 3.85 -1.06 0.71
C THR A 44 4.11 -1.58 2.12
N VAL A 45 4.49 -2.86 2.27
CA VAL A 45 4.86 -3.44 3.58
C VAL A 45 6.14 -2.80 4.12
N ALA A 46 7.18 -2.68 3.29
CA ALA A 46 8.45 -2.09 3.70
C ALA A 46 8.30 -0.61 4.11
N THR A 47 7.59 0.18 3.30
CA THR A 47 7.26 1.57 3.60
C THR A 47 6.35 1.68 4.83
N GLY A 48 5.38 0.78 4.98
CA GLY A 48 4.50 0.73 6.16
C GLY A 48 5.26 0.52 7.46
N LEU A 49 6.26 -0.38 7.47
CA LEU A 49 7.14 -0.58 8.62
C LEU A 49 7.97 0.68 8.93
N ALA A 50 8.58 1.30 7.91
CA ALA A 50 9.33 2.54 8.08
C ALA A 50 8.45 3.67 8.64
N ASN A 51 7.23 3.84 8.11
CA ASN A 51 6.26 4.82 8.58
C ASN A 51 5.88 4.58 10.04
N CYS A 52 5.70 3.32 10.44
CA CYS A 52 5.43 2.95 11.83
C CYS A 52 6.58 3.41 12.76
N MET A 53 7.84 3.11 12.40
CA MET A 53 8.99 3.53 13.19
C MET A 53 9.11 5.05 13.30
N LEU A 54 8.97 5.78 12.19
CA LEU A 54 9.04 7.24 12.17
C LEU A 54 7.96 7.89 13.04
N THR A 55 6.73 7.39 12.98
CA THR A 55 5.61 7.92 13.78
C THR A 55 5.78 7.61 15.26
N VAL A 56 6.26 6.41 15.63
CA VAL A 56 6.61 6.08 17.02
C VAL A 56 7.73 6.99 17.55
N MET A 57 8.77 7.25 16.75
CA MET A 57 9.83 8.20 17.13
C MET A 57 9.27 9.61 17.34
N GLY A 58 8.35 10.07 16.49
CA GLY A 58 7.69 11.38 16.65
C GLY A 58 6.81 11.49 17.90
N ILE A 59 6.20 10.39 18.37
CA ILE A 59 5.43 10.37 19.62
C ILE A 59 6.35 10.54 20.86
N LYS A 60 7.59 10.07 20.78
CA LYS A 60 8.54 10.06 21.89
C LYS A 60 9.53 11.25 21.89
N ALA A 61 9.47 12.10 20.86
CA ALA A 61 10.35 13.26 20.67
C ALA A 61 10.06 14.41 21.66
#